data_AF-A0A3R6YTD8-F1
#
_entry.id   AF-A0A3R6YTD8-F1
#
_cell.length_a   1.000
_cell.length_b   1.000
_cell.length_c   1.000
_cell.angle_alpha   90.00
_cell.angle_beta   90.00
_cell.angle_gamma   90.00
#
_symmetry.space_group_name_H-M   'P 1'
#
loop_
_entity.id
_entity.type
_entity.pdbx_description
1 polymer ?
#
loop_
_entity_poly.entity_id
_entity_poly.type
_entity_poly.pdbx_seq_one_letter_code
_entity_poly.pdbx_strand_id
1 'polypeptide(L)'
;MFWRHTFDFVNYSGGGDNDELQNLSTVLYILDGVFTREAAHSAVAADITAIWHHRIDHLLVEALRTCAKAGLGLPSRTNDLSKPCMDYGPRAKINRVTVPKRSTRTYTPGECWHSDTKRPLPVASVGGCRYYTGYIDDCTGYKIIKFIDSTNNADQTTNLQEVLAFSERQTGNKTKVFPSGGGP
;
A
#
# COMPACT_ATOMS: atom_id res chain seq x y z
N MET A 1 -9.67 6.61 17.48
CA MET A 1 -10.22 6.12 18.76
C MET A 1 -9.61 4.76 19.04
N PHE A 2 -8.73 4.71 20.04
CA PHE A 2 -8.13 3.50 20.56
C PHE A 2 -9.18 2.74 21.40
N TRP A 3 -9.26 1.42 21.27
CA TRP A 3 -9.80 0.57 22.33
C TRP A 3 -8.81 -0.56 22.58
N ARG A 4 -8.13 -0.45 23.73
CA ARG A 4 -7.43 -1.55 24.39
C ARG A 4 -8.46 -2.23 25.29
N HIS A 5 -8.67 -3.53 25.14
CA HIS A 5 -9.24 -4.33 26.23
C HIS A 5 -8.09 -5.08 26.91
N THR A 6 -7.78 -4.65 28.12
CA THR A 6 -7.01 -5.43 29.10
C THR A 6 -7.98 -6.40 29.77
N PHE A 7 -7.61 -7.69 29.82
CA PHE A 7 -8.26 -8.67 30.69
C PHE A 7 -7.37 -8.84 31.92
N ASP A 8 -7.86 -8.42 33.08
CA ASP A 8 -7.24 -8.72 34.37
C ASP A 8 -7.85 -10.02 34.90
N PHE A 9 -6.99 -11.01 35.19
CA PHE A 9 -7.37 -12.20 35.95
C PHE A 9 -7.27 -11.87 37.45
N VAL A 10 -8.40 -11.96 38.16
CA VAL A 10 -8.38 -12.03 39.63
C VAL A 10 -8.57 -13.48 40.03
N ASN A 11 -7.56 -14.06 40.68
CA ASN A 11 -7.65 -15.34 41.36
C ASN A 11 -8.45 -15.16 42.66
N TYR A 12 -9.55 -15.92 42.83
CA TYR A 12 -10.25 -15.98 44.10
C TYR A 12 -9.72 -17.16 44.94
N SER A 13 -9.19 -16.83 46.11
CA SER A 13 -8.80 -17.77 47.16
C SER A 13 -9.95 -17.86 48.15
N GLY A 14 -10.34 -19.07 48.54
CA GLY A 14 -11.59 -19.33 49.26
C GLY A 14 -11.65 -18.84 50.72
N GLY A 15 -12.88 -18.90 51.25
CA GLY A 15 -13.17 -18.93 52.68
C GLY A 15 -14.26 -17.96 53.14
N GLY A 16 -15.32 -18.51 53.75
CA GLY A 16 -16.03 -17.87 54.87
C GLY A 16 -17.22 -16.98 54.56
N ASP A 17 -18.38 -17.47 55.03
CA ASP A 17 -19.47 -16.73 55.66
C ASP A 17 -20.50 -16.00 54.77
N ASN A 18 -21.71 -16.59 54.78
CA ASN A 18 -22.95 -16.02 54.29
C ASN A 18 -23.42 -14.97 55.30
N ASP A 19 -23.49 -13.72 54.88
CA ASP A 19 -24.64 -12.85 55.01
C ASP A 19 -24.21 -11.42 54.69
N GLU A 20 -25.14 -10.64 54.15
CA GLU A 20 -25.02 -9.18 53.96
C GLU A 20 -24.34 -8.70 52.67
N LEU A 21 -25.01 -8.84 51.52
CA LEU A 21 -24.97 -7.83 50.45
C LEU A 21 -26.33 -7.78 49.72
N GLN A 22 -27.36 -7.30 50.44
CA GLN A 22 -28.51 -6.74 49.74
C GLN A 22 -28.10 -5.40 49.12
N ASN A 23 -28.51 -5.24 47.86
CA ASN A 23 -28.73 -3.96 47.20
C ASN A 23 -27.58 -3.39 46.34
N LEU A 24 -27.31 -4.02 45.20
CA LEU A 24 -26.99 -3.30 43.95
C LEU A 24 -27.60 -4.05 42.75
N SER A 25 -28.61 -3.43 42.16
CA SER A 25 -29.25 -3.84 40.92
C SER A 25 -28.28 -3.75 39.74
N THR A 26 -27.83 -4.87 39.20
CA THR A 26 -27.35 -4.94 37.81
C THR A 26 -27.71 -6.32 37.26
N VAL A 27 -28.44 -6.32 36.16
CA VAL A 27 -29.04 -7.47 35.49
C VAL A 27 -27.99 -8.54 35.19
N LEU A 28 -27.93 -9.58 36.02
CA LEU A 28 -27.17 -10.79 35.75
C LEU A 28 -28.16 -11.88 35.31
N TYR A 29 -28.13 -12.26 34.05
CA TYR A 29 -28.83 -13.46 33.60
C TYR A 29 -28.01 -14.68 34.02
N ILE A 30 -28.49 -15.41 35.03
CA ILE A 30 -27.95 -16.71 35.39
C ILE A 30 -28.56 -17.73 34.42
N LEU A 31 -27.74 -18.30 33.53
CA LEU A 31 -28.15 -19.44 32.72
C LEU A 31 -27.92 -20.72 33.54
N ASP A 32 -29.01 -21.35 33.98
CA ASP A 32 -28.97 -22.69 34.55
C ASP A 32 -28.74 -23.73 33.44
N GLY A 33 -27.47 -23.96 33.13
CA GLY A 33 -27.05 -25.03 32.24
C GLY A 33 -26.93 -26.36 32.99
N VAL A 34 -27.78 -27.34 32.67
CA VAL A 34 -27.56 -28.73 33.10
C VAL A 34 -26.31 -29.24 32.38
N PHE A 35 -25.25 -29.54 33.13
CA PHE A 35 -24.04 -30.13 32.59
C PHE A 35 -24.31 -31.59 32.22
N THR A 36 -24.80 -31.83 31.01
CA THR A 36 -24.74 -33.17 30.42
C THR A 36 -23.27 -33.48 30.16
N ARG A 37 -22.78 -34.62 30.65
CA ARG A 37 -21.50 -35.19 30.21
C ARG A 37 -21.67 -35.59 28.74
N GLU A 38 -21.42 -34.65 27.85
CA GLU A 38 -21.49 -34.89 26.42
C GLU A 38 -20.29 -35.77 26.01
N ALA A 39 -20.60 -36.84 25.27
CA ALA A 39 -19.62 -37.61 24.55
C ALA A 39 -18.72 -36.65 23.75
N ALA A 40 -17.40 -36.84 23.82
CA ALA A 40 -16.47 -36.07 23.03
C ALA A 40 -16.84 -36.18 21.55
N HIS A 41 -17.46 -35.13 21.00
CA HIS A 41 -17.51 -34.95 19.57
C HIS A 41 -16.05 -34.87 19.14
N SER A 42 -15.53 -35.96 18.57
CA SER A 42 -14.22 -35.96 17.95
C SER A 42 -14.28 -34.93 16.85
N ALA A 43 -13.84 -33.71 17.15
CA ALA A 43 -13.61 -32.70 16.14
C ALA A 43 -12.71 -33.38 15.12
N VAL A 44 -13.18 -33.49 13.86
CA VAL A 44 -12.32 -33.74 12.72
C VAL A 44 -11.09 -32.88 12.96
N ALA A 45 -9.93 -33.49 13.14
CA ALA A 45 -8.71 -32.82 13.59
C ALA A 45 -8.42 -31.68 12.61
N ALA A 46 -8.96 -30.51 12.92
CA ALA A 46 -8.89 -29.37 12.03
C ALA A 46 -7.42 -28.97 12.03
N ASP A 47 -6.85 -28.81 10.83
CA ASP A 47 -5.44 -28.45 10.70
C ASP A 47 -5.19 -27.16 11.49
N ILE A 48 -4.49 -27.33 12.61
CA ILE A 48 -4.18 -26.25 13.55
C ILE A 48 -3.47 -25.12 12.79
N THR A 49 -2.65 -25.48 11.80
CA THR A 49 -1.98 -24.51 10.94
C THR A 49 -2.98 -23.68 10.14
N ALA A 50 -3.95 -24.32 9.48
CA ALA A 50 -4.98 -23.63 8.71
C ALA A 50 -5.81 -22.69 9.59
N ILE A 51 -6.21 -23.14 10.78
CA ILE A 51 -6.95 -22.30 11.74
C ILE A 51 -6.15 -21.05 12.10
N TRP A 52 -4.90 -21.23 12.52
CA TRP A 52 -4.08 -20.10 12.95
C TRP A 52 -3.71 -19.19 11.78
N HIS A 53 -3.44 -19.75 10.59
CA HIS A 53 -3.23 -19.00 9.35
C HIS A 53 -4.42 -18.07 9.03
N HIS A 54 -5.66 -18.53 9.20
CA HIS A 54 -6.85 -17.70 9.02
C HIS A 54 -7.04 -16.67 10.15
N ARG A 55 -6.79 -17.06 11.41
CA ARG A 55 -6.97 -16.16 12.57
C ARG A 55 -6.03 -14.95 12.55
N ILE A 56 -4.86 -15.07 11.95
CA ILE A 56 -3.84 -14.01 11.89
C ILE A 56 -3.72 -13.37 10.50
N ASP A 57 -4.81 -13.39 9.74
CA ASP A 57 -4.91 -12.70 8.44
C ASP A 57 -3.95 -13.23 7.37
N HIS A 58 -4.01 -14.55 7.14
CA HIS A 58 -3.29 -15.21 6.06
C HIS A 58 -1.77 -14.97 6.10
N LEU A 59 -1.21 -14.94 7.31
CA LEU A 59 0.23 -14.83 7.51
C LEU A 59 0.93 -16.05 6.91
N LEU A 60 2.11 -15.85 6.31
CA LEU A 60 2.91 -16.93 5.75
C LEU A 60 3.15 -18.01 6.81
N VAL A 61 3.02 -19.29 6.45
CA VAL A 61 3.23 -20.42 7.38
C VAL A 61 4.63 -20.38 8.01
N GLU A 62 5.63 -19.91 7.28
CA GLU A 62 6.98 -19.70 7.81
C GLU A 62 7.05 -18.59 8.89
N ALA A 63 6.29 -17.50 8.71
CA ALA A 63 6.18 -16.47 9.72
C ALA A 63 5.39 -16.98 10.95
N LEU A 64 4.36 -17.81 10.75
CA LEU A 64 3.67 -18.52 11.84
C LEU A 64 4.65 -19.37 12.68
N ARG A 65 5.55 -20.12 12.01
CA ARG A 65 6.62 -20.91 12.66
C ARG A 65 7.59 -20.03 13.45
N THR A 66 7.97 -18.89 12.89
CA THR A 66 8.88 -17.95 13.53
C THR A 66 8.27 -17.37 14.80
N CYS A 67 7.01 -16.94 14.73
CA CYS A 67 6.30 -16.41 15.88
C CYS A 67 6.03 -17.50 16.96
N ALA A 68 5.82 -18.75 16.55
CA ALA A 68 5.74 -19.88 17.48
C ALA A 68 7.07 -20.14 18.21
N LYS A 69 8.21 -20.08 17.49
CA LYS A 69 9.56 -20.16 18.10
C LYS A 69 9.84 -18.99 19.06
N ALA A 70 9.31 -17.82 18.76
CA ALA A 70 9.43 -16.64 19.62
C ALA A 70 8.52 -16.67 20.86
N GLY A 71 7.72 -17.73 21.06
CA GLY A 71 6.87 -17.88 22.23
C GLY A 71 5.63 -16.97 22.24
N LEU A 72 5.19 -16.47 21.07
CA LEU A 72 4.07 -15.53 20.96
C LEU A 72 2.68 -16.20 21.07
N GLY A 73 2.58 -17.31 21.82
CA GLY A 73 1.31 -18.01 22.05
C GLY A 73 0.72 -18.75 20.83
N LEU A 74 1.53 -18.99 19.80
CA LEU A 74 1.15 -19.73 18.59
C LEU A 74 1.45 -21.24 18.73
N PRO A 75 0.77 -22.09 17.95
CA PRO A 75 0.99 -23.53 18.01
C PRO A 75 2.45 -23.89 17.69
N SER A 76 3.09 -24.63 18.59
CA SER A 76 4.49 -25.06 18.44
C SER A 76 4.70 -26.04 17.28
N ARG A 77 3.63 -26.74 16.85
CA ARG A 77 3.65 -27.68 15.73
C ARG A 77 2.71 -27.17 14.64
N THR A 78 3.30 -26.78 13.52
CA THR A 78 2.60 -26.30 12.33
C THR A 78 3.06 -27.12 11.13
N ASN A 79 2.13 -27.74 10.43
CA ASN A 79 2.40 -28.48 9.20
C ASN A 79 2.30 -27.54 7.99
N ASP A 80 2.68 -28.02 6.81
CA ASP A 80 2.36 -27.28 5.59
C ASP A 80 0.85 -27.38 5.32
N LEU A 81 0.27 -26.29 4.80
CA LEU A 81 -1.14 -26.28 4.41
C LEU A 81 -1.36 -27.27 3.25
N SER A 82 -2.39 -28.10 3.35
CA SER A 82 -2.74 -29.10 2.33
C SER A 82 -3.07 -28.48 0.96
N LYS A 83 -3.49 -27.22 0.95
CA LYS A 83 -3.69 -26.40 -0.24
C LYS A 83 -3.07 -25.02 -0.01
N PRO A 84 -2.42 -24.42 -1.04
CA PRO A 84 -1.95 -23.05 -0.93
C PRO A 84 -3.14 -22.13 -0.69
N CYS A 85 -3.01 -21.22 0.28
CA CYS A 85 -4.04 -20.24 0.54
C CYS A 85 -4.06 -19.22 -0.61
N MET A 86 -5.03 -19.36 -1.52
CA MET A 86 -5.21 -18.45 -2.65
C MET A 86 -6.09 -17.24 -2.30
N ASP A 87 -6.77 -17.32 -1.16
CA ASP A 87 -7.61 -16.27 -0.61
C ASP A 87 -6.71 -15.27 0.12
N TYR A 88 -6.63 -14.06 -0.41
CA TYR A 88 -5.99 -12.87 0.18
C TYR A 88 -4.46 -12.86 0.33
N GLY A 89 -3.81 -13.92 0.80
CA GLY A 89 -2.38 -13.87 1.19
C GLY A 89 -1.41 -13.53 0.04
N PRO A 90 -1.32 -14.36 -1.02
CA PRO A 90 -0.38 -14.11 -2.12
C PRO A 90 -0.81 -12.95 -3.00
N ARG A 91 -2.09 -12.87 -3.41
CA ARG A 91 -2.57 -11.83 -4.34
C ARG A 91 -2.45 -10.42 -3.79
N ALA A 92 -2.69 -10.20 -2.49
CA ALA A 92 -2.56 -8.88 -1.88
C ALA A 92 -1.09 -8.50 -1.57
N LYS A 93 -0.20 -9.48 -1.42
CA LYS A 93 1.21 -9.29 -1.03
C LYS A 93 2.21 -9.46 -2.18
N ILE A 94 1.75 -9.86 -3.37
CA ILE A 94 2.60 -9.92 -4.57
C ILE A 94 2.97 -8.49 -4.96
N ASN A 95 4.26 -8.16 -4.83
CA ASN A 95 4.81 -7.00 -5.51
C ASN A 95 4.70 -7.22 -7.01
N ARG A 96 4.13 -6.23 -7.71
CA ARG A 96 4.12 -6.23 -9.17
C ARG A 96 5.57 -6.34 -9.65
N VAL A 97 5.90 -7.44 -10.33
CA VAL A 97 7.20 -7.60 -10.99
C VAL A 97 7.33 -6.43 -11.94
N THR A 98 8.27 -5.54 -11.65
CA THR A 98 8.53 -4.39 -12.52
C THR A 98 9.20 -4.95 -13.76
N VAL A 99 8.53 -4.85 -14.90
CA VAL A 99 9.16 -5.18 -16.19
C VAL A 99 10.41 -4.30 -16.30
N PRO A 100 11.60 -4.87 -16.56
CA PRO A 100 12.80 -4.06 -16.73
C PRO A 100 12.53 -3.06 -17.85
N LYS A 101 12.71 -1.76 -17.55
CA LYS A 101 12.59 -0.70 -18.55
C LYS A 101 13.73 -0.87 -19.55
N ARG A 102 13.50 -1.67 -20.60
CA ARG A 102 14.40 -1.75 -21.75
C ARG A 102 13.96 -0.70 -22.76
N SER A 103 14.56 0.48 -22.69
CA SER A 103 14.55 1.39 -23.83
C SER A 103 15.52 0.83 -24.87
N THR A 104 14.98 0.30 -25.98
CA THR A 104 15.80 -0.11 -27.13
C THR A 104 16.16 1.08 -28.03
N ARG A 105 15.67 2.29 -27.70
CA ARG A 105 15.84 3.47 -28.55
C ARG A 105 17.04 4.29 -28.09
N THR A 106 18.06 4.35 -28.94
CA THR A 106 19.12 5.34 -28.87
C THR A 106 18.71 6.55 -29.69
N TYR A 107 18.53 7.69 -29.04
CA TYR A 107 18.22 8.97 -29.69
C TYR A 107 19.50 9.77 -29.90
N THR A 108 19.56 10.55 -30.99
CA THR A 108 20.57 11.60 -31.13
C THR A 108 20.07 12.92 -30.53
N PRO A 109 20.96 13.88 -30.20
CA PRO A 109 20.56 15.14 -29.60
C PRO A 109 19.47 15.87 -30.42
N GLY A 110 18.37 16.22 -29.76
CA GLY A 110 17.24 16.92 -30.36
C GLY A 110 16.17 16.04 -31.00
N GLU A 111 16.36 14.72 -31.08
CA GLU A 111 15.39 13.80 -31.66
C GLU A 111 14.22 13.44 -30.74
N CYS A 112 14.45 13.46 -29.41
CA CYS A 112 13.45 13.07 -28.43
C CYS A 112 13.39 14.07 -27.29
N TRP A 113 12.27 14.78 -27.20
CA TRP A 113 12.01 15.75 -26.15
C TRP A 113 10.84 15.31 -25.30
N HIS A 114 11.04 15.28 -24.00
CA HIS A 114 9.98 15.06 -23.02
C HIS A 114 9.52 16.41 -22.48
N SER A 115 8.20 16.59 -22.35
CA SER A 115 7.64 17.76 -21.68
C SER A 115 6.76 17.37 -20.51
N ASP A 116 6.81 18.18 -19.46
CA ASP A 116 5.91 18.09 -18.32
C ASP A 116 5.58 19.49 -17.83
N THR A 117 4.29 19.76 -17.65
CA THR A 117 3.79 21.03 -17.15
C THR A 117 3.51 20.88 -15.66
N LYS A 118 4.15 21.72 -14.85
CA LYS A 118 3.85 21.72 -13.42
C LYS A 118 2.52 22.39 -13.13
N ARG A 119 1.86 21.84 -12.11
CA ARG A 119 0.71 22.44 -11.43
C ARG A 119 1.06 23.83 -10.88
N PRO A 120 0.04 24.66 -10.57
CA PRO A 120 0.28 26.03 -10.17
C PRO A 120 1.17 26.08 -8.92
N LEU A 121 2.24 26.84 -9.01
CA LEU A 121 3.18 27.09 -7.94
C LEU A 121 2.54 27.98 -6.88
N PRO A 122 2.86 27.74 -5.59
CA PRO A 122 2.36 28.57 -4.50
C PRO A 122 2.85 30.02 -4.62
N VAL A 123 4.10 30.19 -5.08
CA VAL A 123 4.77 31.48 -5.28
C VAL A 123 4.88 31.76 -6.77
N ALA A 124 4.52 32.97 -7.18
CA ALA A 124 4.70 33.42 -8.56
C ALA A 124 6.19 33.58 -8.88
N SER A 125 6.55 33.27 -10.13
CA SER A 125 7.87 33.56 -10.67
C SER A 125 8.12 35.08 -10.73
N VAL A 126 9.36 35.48 -11.07
CA VAL A 126 9.72 36.89 -11.27
C VAL A 126 8.83 37.57 -12.33
N GLY A 127 8.35 36.80 -13.32
CA GLY A 127 7.43 37.28 -14.35
C GLY A 127 5.95 37.23 -13.97
N GLY A 128 5.60 36.89 -12.72
CA GLY A 128 4.20 36.74 -12.29
C GLY A 128 3.56 35.39 -12.62
N CYS A 129 4.20 34.58 -13.48
CA CYS A 129 3.70 33.26 -13.85
C CYS A 129 3.67 32.28 -12.67
N ARG A 130 2.61 31.48 -12.58
CA ARG A 130 2.48 30.41 -11.58
C ARG A 130 2.70 29.02 -12.15
N TYR A 131 2.84 28.87 -13.46
CA TYR A 131 3.09 27.57 -14.09
C TYR A 131 4.43 27.60 -14.82
N TYR A 132 4.99 26.42 -15.06
CA TYR A 132 6.08 26.26 -16.00
C TYR A 132 5.99 24.92 -16.71
N THR A 133 6.43 24.91 -17.96
CA THR A 133 6.65 23.69 -18.74
C THR A 133 8.16 23.44 -18.83
N GLY A 134 8.57 22.25 -18.40
CA GLY A 134 9.95 21.79 -18.56
C GLY A 134 10.06 20.90 -19.80
N TYR A 135 11.01 21.22 -20.67
CA TYR A 135 11.37 20.41 -21.85
C TYR A 135 12.74 19.80 -21.61
N ILE A 136 12.86 18.48 -21.76
CA ILE A 136 14.07 17.72 -21.49
C ILE A 136 14.42 16.88 -22.72
N ASP A 137 15.62 17.08 -23.26
CA ASP A 137 16.17 16.22 -24.31
C ASP A 137 16.63 14.89 -23.70
N ASP A 138 16.17 13.77 -24.27
CA ASP A 138 16.44 12.43 -23.74
C ASP A 138 17.91 12.00 -23.92
N CYS A 139 18.55 12.48 -24.99
CA CYS A 139 19.92 12.09 -25.33
C CYS A 139 20.95 12.82 -24.44
N THR A 140 20.81 14.13 -24.31
CA THR A 140 21.79 15.00 -23.63
C THR A 140 21.39 15.35 -22.20
N GLY A 141 20.12 15.18 -21.84
CA GLY A 141 19.58 15.67 -20.57
C GLY A 141 19.46 17.19 -20.49
N TYR A 142 19.64 17.91 -21.61
CA TYR A 142 19.50 19.37 -21.67
C TYR A 142 18.07 19.80 -21.36
N LYS A 143 17.92 20.88 -20.58
CA LYS A 143 16.63 21.32 -20.05
C LYS A 143 16.32 22.75 -20.42
N ILE A 144 15.10 22.98 -20.89
CA ILE A 144 14.55 24.31 -21.15
C ILE A 144 13.32 24.48 -20.28
N ILE A 145 13.24 25.58 -19.55
CA ILE A 145 12.08 25.90 -18.70
C ILE A 145 11.40 27.13 -19.29
N LYS A 146 10.10 26.99 -19.59
CA LYS A 146 9.23 28.09 -20.04
C LYS A 146 8.22 28.39 -18.95
N PHE A 147 8.26 29.61 -18.42
CA PHE A 147 7.25 30.10 -17.48
C PHE A 147 6.00 30.53 -18.26
N ILE A 148 4.83 30.15 -17.76
CA ILE A 148 3.55 30.42 -18.41
C ILE A 148 2.50 30.85 -17.40
N ASP A 149 1.59 31.72 -17.82
CA ASP A 149 0.50 32.23 -16.97
C ASP A 149 -0.70 31.27 -16.94
N SER A 150 -0.93 30.52 -18.03
CA SER A 150 -2.05 29.60 -18.18
C SER A 150 -1.61 28.27 -18.79
N THR A 151 -2.38 27.20 -18.53
CA THR A 151 -2.17 25.87 -19.14
C THR A 151 -3.02 25.68 -20.40
N ASN A 152 -3.40 26.77 -21.08
CA ASN A 152 -4.20 26.66 -22.29
C ASN A 152 -3.40 25.97 -23.43
N ASN A 153 -4.10 25.41 -24.40
CA ASN A 153 -3.45 24.70 -25.50
C ASN A 153 -2.69 25.64 -26.46
N ALA A 154 -3.15 26.88 -26.62
CA ALA A 154 -2.55 27.84 -27.55
C ALA A 154 -1.14 28.25 -27.10
N ASP A 155 -1.00 28.72 -25.87
CA ASP A 155 0.26 29.12 -25.23
C ASP A 155 1.25 27.94 -25.21
N GLN A 156 0.77 26.74 -24.88
CA GLN A 156 1.61 25.53 -24.88
C GLN A 156 2.09 25.17 -26.29
N THR A 157 1.24 25.32 -27.30
CA THR A 157 1.61 25.06 -28.69
C THR A 157 2.66 26.05 -29.18
N THR A 158 2.50 27.35 -28.88
CA THR A 158 3.48 28.38 -29.24
C THR A 158 4.82 28.13 -28.57
N ASN A 159 4.82 27.85 -27.25
CA ASN A 159 6.05 27.54 -26.53
C ASN A 159 6.75 26.29 -27.06
N LEU A 160 5.98 25.26 -27.40
CA LEU A 160 6.51 24.04 -28.00
C LEU A 160 7.14 24.33 -29.36
N GLN A 161 6.49 25.11 -30.23
CA GLN A 161 7.04 25.49 -31.53
C GLN A 161 8.37 26.24 -31.39
N GLU A 162 8.47 27.17 -30.43
CA GLU A 162 9.72 27.87 -30.15
C GLU A 162 10.84 26.93 -29.71
N VAL A 163 10.52 25.95 -28.85
CA VAL A 163 11.48 24.96 -28.35
C VAL A 163 11.94 24.03 -29.48
N LEU A 164 11.03 23.59 -30.35
CA LEU A 164 11.38 22.77 -31.52
C LEU A 164 12.28 23.56 -32.48
N ALA A 165 11.92 24.81 -32.80
CA ALA A 165 12.73 25.67 -33.66
C ALA A 165 14.09 26.02 -33.04
N PHE A 166 14.18 26.11 -31.71
CA PHE A 166 15.45 26.21 -31.00
C PHE A 166 16.28 24.93 -31.15
N SER A 167 15.68 23.77 -30.87
CA SER A 167 16.33 22.45 -30.98
C SER A 167 16.92 22.24 -32.37
N GLU A 168 16.12 22.44 -33.42
CA GLU A 168 16.55 22.25 -34.80
C GLU A 168 17.74 23.14 -35.18
N ARG A 169 17.76 24.40 -34.70
CA ARG A 169 18.87 25.33 -34.94
C ARG A 169 20.14 24.95 -34.18
N GLN A 170 20.03 24.36 -33.00
CA GLN A 170 21.19 23.99 -32.18
C GLN A 170 21.81 22.66 -32.60
N THR A 171 21.00 21.65 -32.89
CA THR A 171 21.49 20.29 -33.16
C THR A 171 21.57 19.96 -34.65
N GLY A 172 20.88 20.72 -35.51
CA GLY A 172 20.70 20.38 -36.93
C GLY A 172 19.77 19.20 -37.16
N ASN A 173 19.23 18.59 -36.10
CA ASN A 173 18.36 17.42 -36.17
C ASN A 173 16.90 17.83 -35.93
N LYS A 174 15.99 17.23 -36.70
CA LYS A 174 14.55 17.38 -36.47
C LYS A 174 14.09 16.47 -35.34
N THR A 175 13.18 16.98 -34.51
CA THR A 175 12.55 16.18 -33.47
C THR A 175 11.67 15.10 -34.08
N LYS A 176 11.90 13.85 -33.65
CA LYS A 176 11.21 12.65 -34.13
C LYS A 176 10.12 12.20 -33.18
N VAL A 177 10.35 12.36 -31.88
CA VAL A 177 9.45 11.87 -30.83
C VAL A 177 9.27 12.96 -29.79
N PHE A 178 8.00 13.23 -29.47
CA PHE A 178 7.64 14.11 -28.37
C PHE A 178 6.60 13.40 -27.52
N PRO A 179 7.01 12.68 -26.46
CA PRO A 179 6.07 12.02 -25.57
C PRO A 179 5.32 13.10 -24.78
N SER A 180 4.07 13.34 -25.13
CA SER A 180 3.16 14.09 -24.26
C SER A 180 2.73 13.16 -23.13
N GLY A 181 2.92 13.59 -21.88
CA GLY A 181 2.23 12.96 -20.76
C GLY A 181 0.73 13.08 -20.99
N GLY A 182 -0.02 12.00 -20.81
CA GLY A 182 -1.48 11.96 -20.98
C GLY A 182 -2.22 12.74 -19.90
N GLY A 183 -1.93 14.03 -19.76
CA GLY A 183 -2.77 14.96 -19.03
C GLY A 183 -4.11 15.13 -19.74
N PRO A 184 -5.19 15.43 -18.99
CA PRO A 184 -6.50 15.71 -19.57
C PRO A 184 -6.49 16.97 -20.46
#